data_AF-A0A7J9CG12-F1
#
_entry.id   AF-A0A7J9CG12-F1
#
_cell.length_a   1.000
_cell.length_b   1.000
_cell.length_c   1.000
_cell.angle_alpha   90.00
_cell.angle_beta   90.00
_cell.angle_gamma   90.00
#
_symmetry.space_group_name_H-M   'P 1'
#
loop_
_entity.id
_entity.type
_entity.pdbx_description
1 polymer ?
#
loop_
_entity_poly.entity_id
_entity_poly.type
_entity_poly.pdbx_seq_one_letter_code
_entity_poly.pdbx_strand_id
1 'polypeptide(L)'
;MTSSLGTTSSSRILASSSSGVRLPLHPPSSFSLLSFSSSFKPFAFSPLSSHFSPHQRRSAVNVSSSRGFGTVASPKCAASNPDQLKSAREDLKQLLNSQFCHPILVRLGWHDAGTYNKNIEEWPQRGGANGSLRFEVELKHAANAGLVNALSLIQPIKDKYSDVTFADLFQLASATAIEEAGGPKIPMKYGRVDVSGPNECPEEGRLPGK
;
A
#
# COMPACT_ATOMS: atom_id res chain seq x y z
N MET A 1 4.38 -48.45 52.12
CA MET A 1 5.70 -48.96 52.54
C MET A 1 6.31 -49.74 51.38
N THR A 2 7.10 -49.08 50.52
CA THR A 2 8.12 -49.67 49.62
C THR A 2 9.12 -48.53 49.33
N SER A 3 10.19 -48.41 50.10
CA SER A 3 11.54 -48.90 49.83
C SER A 3 12.28 -48.13 48.71
N SER A 4 13.28 -47.40 49.18
CA SER A 4 14.37 -46.65 48.52
C SER A 4 15.22 -47.49 47.56
N LEU A 5 15.88 -46.84 46.58
CA LEU A 5 17.35 -46.76 46.49
C LEU A 5 17.78 -46.06 45.18
N GLY A 6 18.63 -45.04 45.32
CA GLY A 6 19.26 -44.34 44.21
C GLY A 6 20.46 -45.10 43.64
N THR A 7 20.84 -44.76 42.41
CA THR A 7 22.18 -45.05 41.90
C THR A 7 22.62 -43.92 40.97
N THR A 8 23.70 -43.28 41.38
CA THR A 8 24.48 -42.27 40.68
C THR A 8 25.23 -42.91 39.50
N SER A 9 25.12 -42.32 38.30
CA SER A 9 25.93 -42.74 37.16
C SER A 9 27.00 -41.68 36.87
N SER A 10 28.26 -42.13 36.96
CA SER A 10 29.46 -41.33 36.79
C SER A 10 29.86 -41.14 35.32
N SER A 11 30.51 -40.01 35.11
CA SER A 11 31.07 -39.43 33.89
C SER A 11 31.92 -40.36 33.02
N ARG A 12 31.82 -40.18 31.70
CA ARG A 12 32.95 -40.38 30.78
C ARG A 12 33.14 -39.14 29.92
N ILE A 13 34.28 -38.50 30.17
CA ILE A 13 34.85 -37.39 29.40
C ILE A 13 35.42 -37.99 28.10
N LEU A 14 34.99 -37.49 26.95
CA LEU A 14 35.72 -37.64 25.69
C LEU A 14 36.06 -36.24 25.19
N ALA A 15 37.35 -35.95 25.26
CA ALA A 15 37.97 -34.83 24.57
C ALA A 15 37.98 -35.12 23.07
N SER A 16 37.53 -34.14 22.26
CA SER A 16 37.76 -34.16 20.81
C SER A 16 38.28 -32.81 20.37
N SER A 17 39.54 -32.86 19.99
CA SER A 17 40.39 -31.94 19.22
C SER A 17 39.73 -30.77 18.50
N SER A 18 40.25 -29.58 18.80
CA SER A 18 40.21 -28.37 18.00
C SER A 18 40.90 -28.56 16.64
N SER A 19 40.14 -28.39 15.56
CA SER A 19 40.70 -28.19 14.22
C SER A 19 40.34 -26.78 13.77
N GLY A 20 41.29 -25.88 13.89
CA GLY A 20 41.17 -24.50 13.42
C GLY A 20 41.13 -24.44 11.90
N VAL A 21 39.98 -24.09 11.35
CA VAL A 21 39.86 -23.70 9.94
C VAL A 21 40.07 -22.20 9.86
N ARG A 22 41.25 -21.82 9.37
CA ARG A 22 41.61 -20.43 9.05
C ARG A 22 40.79 -19.94 7.86
N LEU A 23 40.05 -18.85 8.06
CA LEU A 23 39.43 -18.05 7.01
C LEU A 23 40.51 -17.25 6.25
N PRO A 24 40.50 -17.21 4.91
CA PRO A 24 41.35 -16.28 4.17
C PRO A 24 40.74 -14.86 4.22
N LEU A 25 41.50 -13.93 4.81
CA LEU A 25 41.26 -12.49 4.70
C LEU A 25 41.50 -12.06 3.25
N HIS A 26 40.46 -11.58 2.56
CA HIS A 26 40.61 -10.78 1.34
C HIS A 26 40.60 -9.28 1.69
N PRO A 27 41.50 -8.48 1.09
CA PRO A 27 41.52 -7.04 1.26
C PRO A 27 40.34 -6.37 0.51
N PRO A 28 39.79 -5.26 1.04
CA PRO A 28 38.76 -4.51 0.31
C PRO A 28 39.39 -3.78 -0.88
N SER A 29 39.03 -4.21 -2.08
CA SER A 29 39.27 -3.49 -3.32
C SER A 29 38.42 -2.21 -3.36
N SER A 30 39.11 -1.11 -3.65
CA SER A 30 38.68 0.27 -3.69
C SER A 30 37.32 0.54 -4.34
N PHE A 31 36.53 1.39 -3.68
CA PHE A 31 35.39 2.09 -4.23
C PHE A 31 35.84 2.99 -5.39
N SER A 32 35.52 2.62 -6.63
CA SER A 32 35.56 3.54 -7.76
C SER A 32 34.32 4.43 -7.74
N LEU A 33 34.53 5.71 -7.41
CA LEU A 33 33.55 6.78 -7.57
C LEU A 33 33.28 6.99 -9.06
N LEU A 34 32.18 6.43 -9.57
CA LEU A 34 31.64 6.81 -10.87
C LEU A 34 31.09 8.24 -10.76
N SER A 35 31.88 9.19 -11.23
CA SER A 35 31.48 10.57 -11.48
C SER A 35 30.38 10.58 -12.54
N PHE A 36 29.13 10.76 -12.12
CA PHE A 36 28.02 11.04 -13.03
C PHE A 36 28.10 12.53 -13.43
N SER A 37 28.72 12.80 -14.58
CA SER A 37 28.73 14.13 -15.18
C SER A 37 27.33 14.44 -15.71
N SER A 38 26.60 15.29 -14.99
CA SER A 38 25.31 15.84 -15.39
C SER A 38 25.50 16.93 -16.44
N SER A 39 25.44 16.56 -17.71
CA SER A 39 25.37 17.53 -18.81
C SER A 39 23.94 18.09 -18.89
N PHE A 40 23.68 19.14 -18.11
CA PHE A 40 22.50 19.98 -18.23
C PHE A 40 22.59 20.77 -19.53
N LYS A 41 21.75 20.44 -20.51
CA LYS A 41 21.47 21.30 -21.68
C LYS A 41 20.23 22.15 -21.38
N PRO A 42 20.32 23.49 -21.43
CA PRO A 42 19.16 24.35 -21.27
C PRO A 42 18.37 24.37 -22.60
N PHE A 43 17.11 23.96 -22.57
CA PHE A 43 16.18 24.26 -23.64
C PHE A 43 15.71 25.71 -23.50
N ALA A 44 15.98 26.48 -24.54
CA ALA A 44 15.64 27.89 -24.64
C ALA A 44 14.12 28.10 -24.72
N PHE A 45 13.64 29.04 -23.92
CA PHE A 45 12.32 29.66 -24.05
C PHE A 45 12.27 30.54 -25.31
N SER A 46 11.26 30.34 -26.14
CA SER A 46 10.83 31.35 -27.13
C SER A 46 9.44 31.86 -26.76
N PRO A 47 9.24 33.18 -26.61
CA PRO A 47 7.94 33.77 -26.37
C PRO A 47 7.25 34.04 -27.70
N LEU A 48 6.00 33.59 -27.86
CA LEU A 48 5.14 34.07 -28.95
C LEU A 48 3.96 34.82 -28.34
N SER A 49 4.13 36.13 -28.28
CA SER A 49 3.06 37.11 -28.11
C SER A 49 2.32 37.27 -29.43
N SER A 50 0.98 37.21 -29.40
CA SER A 50 0.07 38.21 -29.97
C SER A 50 -1.30 37.57 -30.26
N HIS A 51 -2.37 38.04 -29.64
CA HIS A 51 -3.26 39.07 -30.20
C HIS A 51 -4.57 39.11 -29.39
N PHE A 52 -4.78 40.24 -28.73
CA PHE A 52 -6.07 40.67 -28.20
C PHE A 52 -7.00 41.07 -29.35
N SER A 53 -8.29 40.71 -29.30
CA SER A 53 -9.39 41.68 -29.25
C SER A 53 -10.79 41.03 -29.12
N PRO A 54 -11.78 41.80 -28.61
CA PRO A 54 -12.97 41.28 -27.92
C PRO A 54 -14.29 41.49 -28.68
N HIS A 55 -15.28 40.67 -28.34
CA HIS A 55 -16.75 40.81 -28.43
C HIS A 55 -17.33 39.40 -28.63
N GLN A 56 -18.36 38.92 -27.94
CA GLN A 56 -19.69 39.52 -27.89
C GLN A 56 -20.58 38.81 -26.84
N ARG A 57 -21.39 39.62 -26.14
CA ARG A 57 -22.74 39.38 -25.57
C ARG A 57 -23.07 38.12 -24.73
N ARG A 58 -23.39 38.45 -23.47
CA ARG A 58 -24.47 37.94 -22.61
C ARG A 58 -25.61 37.20 -23.34
N SER A 59 -26.00 36.06 -22.75
CA SER A 59 -27.41 35.67 -22.57
C SER A 59 -27.52 34.87 -21.27
N ALA A 60 -28.15 35.47 -20.26
CA ALA A 60 -28.61 34.77 -19.07
C ALA A 60 -29.94 34.10 -19.41
N VAL A 61 -30.02 32.78 -19.22
CA VAL A 61 -31.30 32.07 -19.21
C VAL A 61 -31.47 31.48 -17.82
N ASN A 62 -32.44 32.04 -17.12
CA ASN A 62 -32.90 31.61 -15.82
C ASN A 62 -33.93 30.49 -16.04
N VAL A 63 -33.63 29.25 -15.63
CA VAL A 63 -34.63 28.18 -15.53
C VAL A 63 -34.69 27.75 -14.08
N SER A 64 -35.73 28.24 -13.41
CA SER A 64 -36.25 27.66 -12.18
C SER A 64 -36.98 26.37 -12.52
N SER A 65 -36.55 25.26 -11.95
CA SER A 65 -37.42 24.09 -11.75
C SER A 65 -37.13 23.48 -10.39
N SER A 66 -38.02 23.81 -9.45
CA SER A 66 -38.16 23.17 -8.16
C SER A 66 -38.70 21.74 -8.35
N ARG A 67 -37.84 20.75 -8.11
CA ARG A 67 -38.28 19.40 -7.72
C ARG A 67 -37.33 18.89 -6.65
N GLY A 68 -37.87 18.80 -5.43
CA GLY A 68 -37.23 18.13 -4.32
C GLY A 68 -37.02 16.66 -4.68
N PHE A 69 -35.75 16.31 -4.84
CA PHE A 69 -35.29 14.94 -4.75
C PHE A 69 -34.52 14.85 -3.44
N GLY A 70 -34.95 13.94 -2.56
CA GLY A 70 -34.17 13.59 -1.39
C GLY A 70 -32.76 13.24 -1.83
N THR A 71 -31.78 13.83 -1.15
CA THR A 71 -30.36 13.52 -1.35
C THR A 71 -30.12 12.08 -0.91
N VAL A 72 -30.40 11.13 -1.78
CA VAL A 72 -29.68 9.85 -1.72
C VAL A 72 -28.26 10.23 -2.12
N ALA A 73 -27.37 10.30 -1.14
CA ALA A 73 -25.96 10.59 -1.36
C ALA A 73 -25.43 9.57 -2.37
N SER A 74 -25.31 9.98 -3.63
CA SER A 74 -24.52 9.25 -4.61
C SER A 74 -23.10 9.21 -4.06
N PRO A 75 -22.41 8.06 -4.05
CA PRO A 75 -21.01 8.03 -3.67
C PRO A 75 -20.27 8.82 -4.75
N LYS A 76 -19.99 10.09 -4.46
CA LYS A 76 -19.05 10.86 -5.28
C LYS A 76 -17.74 10.08 -5.25
N CYS A 77 -17.12 9.95 -6.41
CA CYS A 77 -15.71 9.61 -6.56
C CYS A 77 -14.86 10.73 -5.90
N ALA A 78 -14.94 10.83 -4.58
CA ALA A 78 -14.33 11.89 -3.80
C ALA A 78 -13.02 11.35 -3.25
N ALA A 79 -11.95 12.08 -3.53
CA ALA A 79 -10.64 11.85 -2.94
C ALA A 79 -10.73 11.91 -1.41
N SER A 80 -9.86 11.14 -0.74
CA SER A 80 -9.90 10.99 0.71
C SER A 80 -9.71 12.32 1.46
N ASN A 81 -10.46 12.52 2.56
CA ASN A 81 -10.29 13.69 3.42
C ASN A 81 -8.94 13.64 4.17
N PRO A 82 -8.10 14.69 4.10
CA PRO A 82 -6.76 14.66 4.68
C PRO A 82 -6.73 14.57 6.21
N ASP A 83 -7.76 15.09 6.89
CA ASP A 83 -7.80 15.06 8.36
C ASP A 83 -8.25 13.68 8.86
N GLN A 84 -9.22 13.05 8.19
CA GLN A 84 -9.58 11.66 8.47
C GLN A 84 -8.41 10.70 8.18
N LEU A 85 -7.61 10.94 7.13
CA LEU A 85 -6.41 10.15 6.85
C LEU A 85 -5.38 10.22 7.99
N LYS A 86 -5.18 11.40 8.60
CA LYS A 86 -4.28 11.54 9.75
C LYS A 86 -4.80 10.77 10.95
N SER A 87 -6.10 10.88 11.25
CA SER A 87 -6.71 10.13 12.35
C SER A 87 -6.68 8.61 12.10
N ALA A 88 -6.96 8.17 10.88
CA ALA A 88 -6.87 6.77 10.48
C ALA A 88 -5.46 6.21 10.64
N ARG A 89 -4.42 7.03 10.38
CA ARG A 89 -3.03 6.64 10.63
C ARG A 89 -2.79 6.35 12.11
N GLU A 90 -3.27 7.19 13.02
CA GLU A 90 -3.07 6.99 14.45
C GLU A 90 -3.79 5.72 14.95
N ASP A 91 -5.02 5.48 14.49
CA ASP A 91 -5.74 4.23 14.77
C ASP A 91 -5.01 3.00 14.21
N LEU A 92 -4.41 3.10 13.01
CA LEU A 92 -3.59 2.04 12.45
C LEU A 92 -2.35 1.75 13.30
N LYS A 93 -1.69 2.77 13.85
CA LYS A 93 -0.56 2.58 14.78
C LYS A 93 -0.99 1.84 16.03
N GLN A 94 -2.17 2.16 16.58
CA GLN A 94 -2.73 1.43 17.72
C GLN A 94 -3.05 -0.04 17.37
N LEU A 95 -3.63 -0.28 16.19
CA LEU A 95 -3.88 -1.63 15.68
C LEU A 95 -2.56 -2.43 15.55
N LEU A 96 -1.54 -1.82 14.97
CA LEU A 96 -0.22 -2.43 14.76
C LEU A 96 0.47 -2.79 16.08
N ASN A 97 0.38 -1.92 17.09
CA ASN A 97 0.95 -2.13 18.42
C ASN A 97 0.21 -3.21 19.24
N SER A 98 -1.07 -3.46 18.94
CA SER A 98 -1.87 -4.44 19.67
C SER A 98 -1.94 -5.81 18.99
N GLN A 99 -2.03 -5.86 17.67
CA GLN A 99 -2.22 -7.09 16.90
C GLN A 99 -0.95 -7.59 16.21
N PHE A 100 0.12 -6.79 16.17
CA PHE A 100 1.39 -7.11 15.51
C PHE A 100 1.24 -7.55 14.04
N CYS A 101 0.23 -7.03 13.35
CA CYS A 101 -0.17 -7.44 12.00
C CYS A 101 0.60 -6.71 10.87
N HIS A 102 1.78 -6.15 11.14
CA HIS A 102 2.58 -5.39 10.17
C HIS A 102 2.75 -6.11 8.82
N PRO A 103 3.17 -7.39 8.76
CA PRO A 103 3.46 -8.05 7.48
C PRO A 103 2.22 -8.23 6.60
N ILE A 104 1.05 -8.50 7.19
CA ILE A 104 -0.17 -8.76 6.42
C ILE A 104 -0.75 -7.46 5.84
N LEU A 105 -0.58 -6.32 6.52
CA LEU A 105 -1.00 -5.02 6.01
C LEU A 105 -0.09 -4.52 4.88
N VAL A 106 1.22 -4.80 4.96
CA VAL A 106 2.14 -4.56 3.84
C VAL A 106 1.75 -5.40 2.63
N ARG A 107 1.49 -6.70 2.84
CA ARG A 107 1.02 -7.61 1.80
C ARG A 107 -0.30 -7.13 1.17
N LEU A 108 -1.26 -6.69 1.98
CA LEU A 108 -2.53 -6.17 1.49
C LEU A 108 -2.33 -5.00 0.50
N GLY A 109 -1.54 -3.99 0.88
CA GLY A 109 -1.26 -2.85 0.01
C GLY A 109 -0.52 -3.26 -1.27
N TRP A 110 0.42 -4.21 -1.18
CA TRP A 110 1.10 -4.74 -2.36
C TRP A 110 0.15 -5.48 -3.29
N HIS A 111 -0.72 -6.35 -2.77
CA HIS A 111 -1.60 -7.17 -3.60
C HIS A 111 -2.67 -6.35 -4.34
N ASP A 112 -3.16 -5.26 -3.73
CA ASP A 112 -4.04 -4.31 -4.40
C ASP A 112 -3.29 -3.60 -5.55
N ALA A 113 -2.10 -3.06 -5.27
CA ALA A 113 -1.30 -2.32 -6.24
C ALA A 113 -0.69 -3.21 -7.35
N GLY A 114 -0.39 -4.47 -7.05
CA GLY A 114 0.38 -5.39 -7.88
C GLY A 114 -0.36 -5.93 -9.08
N THR A 115 -1.68 -5.68 -9.19
CA THR A 115 -2.50 -6.07 -10.35
C THR A 115 -2.40 -5.09 -11.51
N TYR A 116 -1.62 -4.01 -11.37
CA TYR A 116 -1.47 -2.98 -12.39
C TYR A 116 -0.83 -3.49 -13.68
N ASN A 117 -1.46 -3.23 -14.81
CA ASN A 117 -0.94 -3.50 -16.14
C ASN A 117 -0.73 -2.19 -16.90
N LYS A 118 0.55 -1.88 -17.21
CA LYS A 118 0.95 -0.66 -17.94
C LYS A 118 0.47 -0.60 -19.40
N ASN A 119 0.07 -1.73 -19.98
CA ASN A 119 -0.39 -1.84 -21.36
C ASN A 119 -1.89 -1.56 -21.51
N ILE A 120 -2.62 -1.36 -20.40
CA ILE A 120 -4.03 -0.98 -20.37
C ILE A 120 -4.10 0.47 -19.88
N GLU A 121 -4.75 1.35 -20.64
CA GLU A 121 -4.79 2.78 -20.33
C GLU A 121 -5.96 3.12 -19.40
N GLU A 122 -7.08 2.44 -19.59
CA GLU A 122 -8.35 2.73 -18.95
C GLU A 122 -8.35 2.38 -17.46
N TRP A 123 -8.88 3.30 -16.66
CA TRP A 123 -9.23 3.03 -15.27
C TRP A 123 -10.71 2.60 -15.21
N PRO A 124 -11.07 1.55 -14.44
CA PRO A 124 -10.23 0.75 -13.53
C PRO A 124 -9.59 -0.51 -14.13
N GLN A 125 -9.80 -0.81 -15.42
CA GLN A 125 -9.43 -2.06 -16.09
C GLN A 125 -7.93 -2.40 -15.98
N ARG A 126 -7.07 -1.38 -15.97
CA ARG A 126 -5.64 -1.53 -15.77
C ARG A 126 -5.23 -2.08 -14.40
N GLY A 127 -6.15 -2.20 -13.44
CA GLY A 127 -5.88 -2.65 -12.08
C GLY A 127 -5.05 -1.64 -11.28
N GLY A 128 -4.36 -2.13 -10.26
CA GLY A 128 -3.54 -1.34 -9.36
C GLY A 128 -4.30 -0.87 -8.12
N ALA A 129 -3.73 0.12 -7.41
CA ALA A 129 -4.22 0.55 -6.11
C ALA A 129 -5.54 1.33 -6.20
N ASN A 130 -6.65 0.61 -6.36
CA ASN A 130 -8.00 1.13 -6.58
C ASN A 130 -9.01 0.52 -5.59
N GLY A 131 -8.55 -0.25 -4.60
CA GLY A 131 -9.38 -0.82 -3.55
C GLY A 131 -10.27 -1.99 -3.99
N SER A 132 -10.08 -2.54 -5.19
CA SER A 132 -10.88 -3.67 -5.69
C SER A 132 -10.68 -4.93 -4.86
N LEU A 133 -9.51 -5.08 -4.23
CA LEU A 133 -9.15 -6.20 -3.37
C LEU A 133 -10.08 -6.39 -2.16
N ARG A 134 -10.96 -5.44 -1.84
CA ARG A 134 -11.99 -5.61 -0.80
C ARG A 134 -13.10 -6.58 -1.20
N PHE A 135 -13.29 -6.82 -2.49
CA PHE A 135 -14.38 -7.63 -3.00
C PHE A 135 -14.05 -9.11 -2.96
N GLU A 136 -15.07 -9.92 -2.68
CA GLU A 136 -14.93 -11.37 -2.53
C GLU A 136 -14.38 -12.05 -3.79
N VAL A 137 -14.71 -11.55 -4.99
CA VAL A 137 -14.21 -12.09 -6.26
C VAL A 137 -12.68 -12.05 -6.33
N GLU A 138 -12.07 -10.93 -5.94
CA GLU A 138 -10.62 -10.77 -5.98
C GLU A 138 -9.94 -11.39 -4.76
N LEU A 139 -10.58 -11.36 -3.58
CA LEU A 139 -10.08 -12.03 -2.38
C LEU A 139 -9.94 -13.54 -2.55
N LYS A 140 -10.78 -14.15 -3.39
CA LYS A 140 -10.76 -15.59 -3.68
C LYS A 140 -9.66 -16.02 -4.63
N HIS A 141 -8.97 -15.09 -5.30
CA HIS A 141 -7.80 -15.44 -6.12
C HIS A 141 -6.76 -16.17 -5.26
N ALA A 142 -6.13 -17.21 -5.82
CA ALA A 142 -5.20 -18.07 -5.11
C ALA A 142 -4.04 -17.29 -4.47
N ALA A 143 -3.53 -16.27 -5.17
CA ALA A 143 -2.47 -15.38 -4.67
C ALA A 143 -2.91 -14.55 -3.45
N ASN A 144 -4.21 -14.32 -3.26
CA ASN A 144 -4.78 -13.48 -2.20
C ASN A 144 -5.23 -14.27 -0.96
N ALA A 145 -4.97 -15.58 -0.92
CA ALA A 145 -5.31 -16.44 0.21
C ALA A 145 -4.86 -15.81 1.55
N GLY A 146 -5.81 -15.70 2.50
CA GLY A 146 -5.61 -15.13 3.83
C GLY A 146 -5.78 -13.60 3.94
N LEU A 147 -5.88 -12.84 2.84
CA LEU A 147 -6.02 -11.37 2.91
C LEU A 147 -7.39 -10.91 3.43
N VAL A 148 -8.39 -11.79 3.46
CA VAL A 148 -9.65 -11.54 4.18
C VAL A 148 -9.44 -11.17 5.65
N ASN A 149 -8.41 -11.74 6.29
CA ASN A 149 -8.06 -11.41 7.67
C ASN A 149 -7.52 -9.97 7.79
N ALA A 150 -6.72 -9.53 6.82
CA ALA A 150 -6.22 -8.16 6.79
C ALA A 150 -7.36 -7.16 6.60
N LEU A 151 -8.31 -7.46 5.70
CA LEU A 151 -9.50 -6.64 5.51
C LEU A 151 -10.35 -6.56 6.79
N SER A 152 -10.57 -7.70 7.46
CA SER A 152 -11.30 -7.74 8.73
C SER A 152 -10.66 -6.89 9.82
N LEU A 153 -9.32 -6.79 9.85
CA LEU A 153 -8.60 -5.98 10.85
C LEU A 153 -8.77 -4.48 10.62
N ILE A 154 -8.81 -4.04 9.37
CA ILE A 154 -8.93 -2.61 9.02
C ILE A 154 -10.37 -2.15 8.84
N GLN A 155 -11.34 -3.06 8.72
CA GLN A 155 -12.75 -2.73 8.56
C GLN A 155 -13.28 -1.77 9.65
N PRO A 156 -13.00 -1.98 10.95
CA PRO A 156 -13.46 -1.05 11.99
C PRO A 156 -12.90 0.38 11.83
N ILE A 157 -11.66 0.49 11.32
CA ILE A 157 -11.03 1.78 11.01
C ILE A 157 -11.74 2.41 9.80
N LYS A 158 -12.00 1.63 8.75
CA LYS A 158 -12.75 2.10 7.57
C LYS A 158 -14.14 2.61 7.93
N ASP A 159 -14.84 1.93 8.83
CA ASP A 159 -16.20 2.28 9.26
C ASP A 159 -16.22 3.61 10.03
N LYS A 160 -15.15 3.91 10.78
CA LYS A 160 -14.97 5.18 11.50
C LYS A 160 -14.68 6.36 10.56
N TYR A 161 -14.08 6.09 9.40
CA TYR A 161 -13.63 7.11 8.44
C TYR A 161 -14.30 6.93 7.08
N SER A 162 -15.55 7.40 6.97
CA SER A 162 -16.37 7.28 5.76
C SER A 162 -15.72 7.93 4.54
N ASP A 163 -15.02 9.04 4.73
CA ASP A 163 -14.43 9.85 3.66
C ASP A 163 -12.99 9.42 3.32
N VAL A 164 -12.54 8.26 3.83
CA VAL A 164 -11.29 7.62 3.42
C VAL A 164 -11.64 6.45 2.52
N THR A 165 -11.08 6.42 1.30
CA THR A 165 -11.27 5.33 0.35
C THR A 165 -10.55 4.07 0.83
N PHE A 166 -11.07 2.89 0.47
CA PHE A 166 -10.36 1.63 0.71
C PHE A 166 -8.98 1.63 0.04
N ALA A 167 -8.89 2.16 -1.18
CA ALA A 167 -7.65 2.31 -1.93
C ALA A 167 -6.59 3.09 -1.16
N ASP A 168 -6.95 4.24 -0.56
CA ASP A 168 -6.00 4.97 0.28
C ASP A 168 -5.75 4.29 1.62
N LEU A 169 -6.77 3.67 2.23
CA LEU A 169 -6.62 2.98 3.50
C LEU A 169 -5.64 1.80 3.41
N PHE A 170 -5.70 1.00 2.36
CA PHE A 170 -4.77 -0.13 2.15
C PHE A 170 -3.33 0.35 2.04
N GLN A 171 -3.11 1.41 1.26
CA GLN A 171 -1.78 1.98 1.06
C GLN A 171 -1.28 2.73 2.30
N LEU A 172 -2.18 3.38 3.04
CA LEU A 172 -1.87 3.99 4.33
C LEU A 172 -1.48 2.94 5.37
N ALA A 173 -2.23 1.84 5.46
CA ALA A 173 -1.94 0.72 6.35
C ALA A 173 -0.58 0.08 6.04
N SER A 174 -0.29 -0.18 4.76
CA SER A 174 1.00 -0.72 4.31
C SER A 174 2.17 0.21 4.65
N ALA A 175 2.08 1.50 4.30
CA ALA A 175 3.15 2.45 4.57
C ALA A 175 3.37 2.68 6.08
N THR A 176 2.29 2.75 6.87
CA THR A 176 2.37 2.90 8.33
C THR A 176 2.97 1.64 8.95
N ALA A 177 2.61 0.45 8.48
CA ALA A 177 3.19 -0.81 8.94
C ALA A 177 4.71 -0.88 8.69
N ILE A 178 5.20 -0.34 7.58
CA ILE A 178 6.65 -0.25 7.31
C ILE A 178 7.33 0.71 8.28
N GLU A 179 6.76 1.90 8.48
CA GLU A 179 7.32 2.92 9.39
C GLU A 179 7.36 2.42 10.84
N GLU A 180 6.26 1.83 11.35
CA GLU A 180 6.19 1.29 12.72
C GLU A 180 7.08 0.06 12.93
N ALA A 181 7.37 -0.70 11.88
CA ALA A 181 8.35 -1.79 11.93
C ALA A 181 9.82 -1.31 11.96
N GLY A 182 10.06 0.01 12.01
CA GLY A 182 11.40 0.62 11.98
C GLY A 182 11.94 0.82 10.57
N GLY A 183 11.11 0.69 9.55
CA GLY A 183 11.46 0.96 8.16
C GLY A 183 11.52 2.45 7.82
N PRO A 184 11.86 2.80 6.56
CA PRO A 184 11.93 4.18 6.14
C PRO A 184 10.55 4.82 6.05
N LYS A 185 10.50 6.13 6.27
CA LYS A 185 9.30 6.92 5.98
C LYS A 185 9.06 7.02 4.47
N ILE A 186 8.00 6.38 3.99
CA ILE A 186 7.65 6.38 2.57
C ILE A 186 6.95 7.71 2.21
N PRO A 187 7.38 8.44 1.16
CA PRO A 187 6.76 9.70 0.75
C PRO A 187 5.41 9.46 0.06
N MET A 188 4.40 9.10 0.85
CA MET A 188 3.07 8.76 0.37
C MET A 188 2.26 9.98 -0.07
N LYS A 189 1.49 9.78 -1.15
CA LYS A 189 0.40 10.66 -1.58
C LYS A 189 -0.91 9.87 -1.52
N TYR A 190 -1.99 10.60 -1.23
CA TYR A 190 -3.34 10.06 -1.09
C TYR A 190 -4.30 10.81 -2.02
N GLY A 191 -5.52 10.32 -2.16
CA GLY A 191 -6.52 10.75 -3.13
C GLY A 191 -6.88 9.67 -4.15
N ARG A 192 -6.58 8.39 -3.85
CA ARG A 192 -7.00 7.27 -4.71
C ARG A 192 -8.52 7.12 -4.63
N VAL A 193 -9.10 6.72 -5.74
CA VAL A 193 -10.55 6.50 -5.88
C VAL A 193 -10.81 4.99 -5.81
N ASP A 194 -11.84 4.62 -5.06
CA ASP A 194 -12.32 3.25 -5.03
C ASP A 194 -13.03 2.88 -6.33
N VAL A 195 -12.82 1.66 -6.80
CA VAL A 195 -13.75 1.04 -7.76
C VAL A 195 -15.16 0.96 -7.17
N SER A 196 -16.18 1.05 -8.01
CA SER A 196 -17.59 1.09 -7.61
C SER A 196 -18.15 -0.29 -7.26
N GLY A 197 -17.64 -1.37 -7.88
CA GLY A 197 -18.22 -2.69 -7.72
C GLY A 197 -17.30 -3.87 -8.07
N PRO A 198 -17.73 -5.10 -7.76
CA PRO A 198 -16.95 -6.31 -7.99
C PRO A 198 -16.66 -6.58 -9.47
N ASN A 199 -17.50 -6.08 -10.39
CA ASN A 199 -17.32 -6.23 -11.84
C ASN A 199 -16.10 -5.45 -12.39
N GLU A 200 -15.53 -4.57 -11.57
CA GLU A 200 -14.35 -3.77 -11.90
C GLU A 200 -13.05 -4.36 -11.32
N CYS A 201 -13.12 -5.56 -10.71
CA CYS A 201 -11.94 -6.27 -10.26
C CYS A 201 -11.13 -6.79 -11.45
N PRO A 202 -9.79 -6.75 -11.39
CA PRO A 202 -8.94 -7.35 -12.40
C PRO A 202 -9.13 -8.87 -12.43
N GLU A 203 -8.82 -9.48 -13.57
CA GLU A 203 -8.79 -10.94 -13.68
C GLU A 203 -7.67 -11.56 -12.82
N GLU A 204 -7.86 -12.82 -12.43
CA GLU A 204 -6.83 -13.58 -11.71
C GLU A 204 -5.57 -13.78 -12.58
N GLY A 205 -4.40 -13.90 -11.92
CA GLY A 205 -3.14 -14.23 -12.59
C GLY A 205 -2.24 -13.03 -12.91
N ARG A 206 -2.64 -11.80 -12.55
CA ARG A 206 -1.78 -10.61 -12.68
C ARG A 206 -0.66 -10.53 -11.63
N LEU A 207 -0.87 -11.15 -10.47
CA LEU A 207 0.14 -11.23 -9.41
C LEU A 207 1.16 -12.33 -9.72
N PRO A 208 2.43 -12.17 -9.29
CA PRO A 208 3.46 -13.17 -9.53
C PRO A 208 3.10 -14.50 -8.88
N GLY A 209 3.18 -15.58 -9.66
CA GLY A 209 3.00 -16.95 -9.21
C GLY A 209 4.22 -17.48 -8.44
N LYS A 210 4.04 -18.64 -7.80
CA LYS A 210 5.13 -19.51 -7.34
C LYS A 210 5.51 -20.50 -8.42
#